data_AF-A0A3B6PU05-F1
#
_entry.id   AF-A0A3B6PU05-F1
#
_cell.length_a   1.000
_cell.length_b   1.000
_cell.length_c   1.000
_cell.angle_alpha   90.00
_cell.angle_beta   90.00
_cell.angle_gamma   90.00
#
_symmetry.space_group_name_H-M   'P 1'
#
loop_
_entity.id
_entity.type
_entity.pdbx_description
1 polymer ?
#
loop_
_entity_poly.entity_id
_entity_poly.type
_entity_poly.pdbx_seq_one_letter_code
_entity_poly.pdbx_strand_id
1 'polypeptide(L)'
;MNLSYNNLSGAIPSGQQLQALDNQMYIYIGNPGLCGDPVSRNCSTHDAEQSDLEDIDHMSSVYLAMSIGFVVGLWTVFCTMLMKRTWRDAFFQFIDMIYDMIYVQVAVRWAHMMEKTQDGAP
;
A
#
# COMPACT_ATOMS: atom_id res chain seq x y z
N MET A 1 -2.01 -36.29 -19.94
CA MET A 1 -3.01 -35.22 -20.18
C MET A 1 -2.80 -34.17 -19.10
N ASN A 2 -2.68 -32.89 -19.43
CA ASN A 2 -2.41 -31.82 -18.46
C ASN A 2 -3.66 -30.97 -18.26
N LEU A 3 -4.13 -30.83 -17.02
CA LEU A 3 -5.29 -30.02 -16.63
C LEU A 3 -4.88 -28.87 -15.70
N SER A 4 -3.58 -28.57 -15.62
CA SER A 4 -3.04 -27.54 -14.75
C SER A 4 -3.54 -26.16 -15.19
N TYR A 5 -3.79 -25.25 -14.25
CA TYR A 5 -4.11 -23.85 -14.54
C TYR A 5 -5.30 -23.65 -15.50
N ASN A 6 -6.35 -24.46 -15.36
CA ASN A 6 -7.58 -24.35 -16.17
C ASN A 6 -8.76 -23.77 -15.38
N ASN A 7 -8.53 -23.29 -14.16
CA ASN A 7 -9.55 -22.75 -13.26
C ASN A 7 -10.73 -23.73 -13.02
N LEU A 8 -10.44 -25.02 -12.94
CA LEU A 8 -11.42 -26.06 -12.66
C LEU A 8 -11.92 -25.94 -11.21
N SER A 9 -13.18 -26.30 -10.98
CA SER A 9 -13.83 -26.23 -9.68
C SER A 9 -14.67 -27.49 -9.40
N GLY A 10 -14.81 -27.85 -8.13
CA GLY A 10 -15.58 -28.99 -7.65
C GLY A 10 -14.73 -30.19 -7.22
N ALA A 11 -15.40 -31.28 -6.85
CA ALA A 11 -14.74 -32.50 -6.39
C ALA A 11 -14.07 -33.25 -7.55
N ILE A 12 -12.82 -33.67 -7.35
CA ILE A 12 -12.09 -34.47 -8.34
C ILE A 12 -12.75 -35.86 -8.44
N PRO A 13 -13.16 -36.32 -9.64
CA PRO A 13 -13.79 -37.62 -9.81
C PRO A 13 -12.77 -38.75 -9.57
N SER A 14 -13.03 -39.61 -8.58
CA SER A 14 -12.19 -40.77 -8.25
C SER A 14 -12.54 -41.98 -9.13
N GLY A 15 -12.01 -42.01 -10.35
CA GLY A 15 -12.15 -43.13 -11.29
C GLY A 15 -10.87 -43.95 -11.43
N GLN A 16 -10.99 -45.26 -11.64
CA GLN A 16 -9.85 -46.19 -11.80
C GLN A 16 -8.89 -45.80 -12.96
N GLN A 17 -9.41 -45.14 -14.01
CA GLN A 17 -8.59 -44.66 -15.13
C GLN A 17 -7.68 -43.48 -14.77
N LEU A 18 -8.06 -42.69 -13.76
CA LEU A 18 -7.30 -41.53 -13.30
C LEU A 18 -6.19 -41.93 -12.32
N GLN A 19 -6.41 -42.97 -11.51
CA GLN A 19 -5.38 -43.53 -10.60
C GLN A 19 -4.19 -44.15 -11.35
N ALA A 20 -4.40 -44.63 -12.58
CA ALA A 20 -3.33 -45.20 -13.41
C ALA A 20 -2.36 -44.14 -13.97
N LEU A 21 -2.64 -42.84 -13.76
CA LEU A 21 -1.84 -41.76 -14.28
C LEU A 21 -0.77 -41.36 -13.27
N ASP A 22 0.49 -41.62 -13.60
CA ASP A 22 1.64 -41.17 -12.82
C ASP A 22 1.59 -39.63 -12.69
N ASN A 23 1.63 -39.11 -11.46
CA ASN A 23 1.59 -37.68 -11.12
C ASN A 23 0.23 -36.96 -11.21
N GLN A 24 -0.87 -37.57 -10.74
CA GLN A 24 -2.18 -36.92 -10.67
C GLN A 24 -2.15 -35.51 -10.00
N MET A 25 -1.34 -35.33 -8.94
CA MET A 25 -1.21 -34.04 -8.25
C MET A 25 -0.69 -32.92 -9.19
N TYR A 26 0.26 -33.22 -10.08
CA TYR A 26 0.84 -32.23 -10.99
C TYR A 26 -0.11 -31.87 -12.14
N ILE A 27 -1.01 -32.78 -12.50
CA ILE A 27 -1.98 -32.57 -13.58
C ILE A 27 -3.07 -31.59 -13.17
N TYR A 28 -3.35 -31.46 -11.86
CA TYR A 28 -4.36 -30.56 -11.32
C TYR A 28 -3.80 -29.29 -10.67
N ILE A 29 -2.48 -29.07 -10.74
CA ILE A 29 -1.83 -27.90 -10.13
C ILE A 29 -2.40 -26.58 -10.67
N GLY A 30 -2.52 -25.57 -9.82
CA GLY A 30 -3.00 -24.26 -10.24
C GLY A 30 -4.51 -24.16 -10.51
N ASN A 31 -5.32 -25.11 -10.02
CA ASN A 31 -6.78 -25.04 -10.05
C ASN A 31 -7.31 -24.87 -8.61
N PRO A 32 -7.54 -23.62 -8.15
CA PRO A 32 -7.84 -23.35 -6.75
C PRO A 32 -9.23 -23.84 -6.29
N GLY A 33 -10.18 -24.03 -7.22
CA GLY A 33 -11.53 -24.51 -6.90
C GLY A 33 -11.67 -26.03 -6.81
N LEU A 34 -10.62 -26.80 -7.07
CA LEU A 34 -10.64 -28.26 -6.94
C LEU A 34 -10.45 -28.69 -5.49
N CYS A 35 -11.16 -29.74 -5.10
CA CYS A 35 -11.05 -30.34 -3.77
C CYS A 35 -11.13 -31.88 -3.84
N GLY A 36 -10.58 -32.57 -2.82
CA GLY A 36 -10.50 -34.03 -2.74
C GLY A 36 -9.18 -34.62 -3.28
N ASP A 37 -8.90 -35.88 -2.94
CA ASP A 37 -7.70 -36.58 -3.39
C ASP A 37 -7.54 -36.54 -4.92
N PRO A 38 -6.33 -36.27 -5.45
CA PRO A 38 -5.02 -36.20 -4.78
C PRO A 38 -4.57 -34.78 -4.39
N VAL A 39 -5.41 -33.78 -4.60
CA VAL A 39 -5.14 -32.41 -4.17
C VAL A 39 -5.65 -32.34 -2.74
N SER A 40 -4.77 -32.50 -1.75
CA SER A 40 -5.03 -32.63 -0.29
C SER A 40 -5.81 -31.45 0.36
N ARG A 41 -6.92 -31.03 -0.24
CA ARG A 41 -7.78 -29.91 0.10
C ARG A 41 -9.17 -30.47 0.36
N ASN A 42 -9.63 -30.37 1.61
CA ASN A 42 -10.94 -30.87 2.00
C ASN A 42 -12.05 -30.02 1.38
N CYS A 43 -13.01 -30.67 0.70
CA CYS A 43 -14.20 -30.01 0.14
C CYS A 43 -15.14 -29.40 1.20
N SER A 44 -14.84 -29.56 2.49
CA SER A 44 -15.68 -29.11 3.61
C SER A 44 -15.19 -27.79 4.25
N THR A 45 -14.02 -27.28 3.87
CA THR A 45 -13.34 -26.17 4.58
C THR A 45 -13.12 -24.94 3.69
N HIS A 46 -13.71 -24.92 2.50
CA HIS A 46 -13.40 -23.87 1.52
C HIS A 46 -14.15 -22.54 1.76
N ASP A 47 -15.25 -22.57 2.51
CA ASP A 47 -16.10 -21.40 2.69
C ASP A 47 -15.62 -20.47 3.82
N ALA A 48 -14.83 -20.99 4.79
CA ALA A 48 -14.42 -20.22 5.96
C ALA A 48 -13.05 -19.55 5.81
N GLU A 49 -12.08 -20.22 5.20
CA GLU A 49 -10.72 -19.65 5.08
C GLU A 49 -10.62 -18.63 3.94
N GLN A 50 -11.46 -18.75 2.90
CA GLN A 50 -11.42 -17.84 1.76
C GLN A 50 -12.11 -16.50 2.05
N SER A 51 -13.17 -16.50 2.87
CA SER A 51 -13.84 -15.27 3.30
C SER A 51 -12.96 -14.39 4.20
N ASP A 52 -12.25 -14.99 5.16
CA ASP A 52 -11.43 -14.23 6.11
C ASP A 52 -10.22 -13.56 5.44
N LEU A 53 -9.62 -14.21 4.43
CA LEU A 53 -8.50 -13.66 3.66
C LEU A 53 -8.94 -12.56 2.69
N GLU A 54 -10.09 -12.72 2.01
CA GLU A 54 -10.64 -11.70 1.12
C GLU A 54 -11.12 -10.46 1.90
N ASP A 55 -11.76 -10.61 3.06
CA ASP A 55 -12.25 -9.47 3.85
C ASP A 55 -11.10 -8.60 4.40
N ILE A 56 -10.01 -9.22 4.85
CA ILE A 56 -8.82 -8.49 5.34
C ILE A 56 -8.12 -7.75 4.19
N ASP A 57 -7.98 -8.40 3.03
CA ASP A 57 -7.32 -7.79 1.87
C ASP A 57 -8.17 -6.63 1.30
N HIS A 58 -9.48 -6.80 1.20
CA HIS A 58 -10.41 -5.75 0.76
C HIS A 58 -10.37 -4.53 1.69
N MET A 59 -10.39 -4.73 3.01
CA MET A 59 -10.32 -3.62 3.96
C MET A 59 -8.99 -2.86 3.86
N SER A 60 -7.88 -3.59 3.67
CA SER A 60 -6.55 -3.00 3.50
C SER A 60 -6.41 -2.23 2.17
N SER A 61 -6.93 -2.79 1.08
CA SER A 61 -6.93 -2.20 -0.25
C SER A 61 -7.77 -0.92 -0.30
N VAL A 62 -8.94 -0.91 0.35
CA VAL A 62 -9.78 0.29 0.48
C VAL A 62 -9.06 1.38 1.29
N TYR A 63 -8.38 1.03 2.38
CA TYR A 63 -7.60 1.98 3.17
C TYR A 63 -6.42 2.57 2.39
N LEU A 64 -5.71 1.73 1.63
CA LEU A 64 -4.63 2.18 0.75
C LEU A 64 -5.16 3.10 -0.36
N ALA A 65 -6.28 2.75 -1.00
CA ALA A 65 -6.91 3.59 -2.00
C ALA A 65 -7.37 4.94 -1.41
N MET A 66 -7.95 4.93 -0.21
CA MET A 66 -8.39 6.14 0.49
C MET A 66 -7.21 7.06 0.85
N SER A 67 -6.14 6.49 1.39
CA SER A 67 -4.94 7.26 1.76
C SER A 67 -4.24 7.85 0.53
N ILE A 68 -4.07 7.07 -0.54
CA ILE A 68 -3.51 7.55 -1.81
C ILE A 68 -4.41 8.64 -2.41
N GLY A 69 -5.72 8.42 -2.45
CA GLY A 69 -6.69 9.39 -2.95
C GLY A 69 -6.66 10.71 -2.17
N PHE A 70 -6.51 10.64 -0.85
CA PHE A 70 -6.38 11.82 0.00
C PHE A 70 -5.11 12.61 -0.30
N VAL A 71 -3.95 11.93 -0.39
CA VAL A 71 -2.68 12.57 -0.70
C VAL A 71 -2.71 13.23 -2.08
N VAL A 72 -3.18 12.52 -3.10
CA VAL A 72 -3.30 13.05 -4.48
C VAL A 72 -4.32 14.19 -4.56
N GLY A 73 -5.44 14.08 -3.85
CA GLY A 73 -6.48 15.11 -3.79
C GLY A 73 -5.97 16.40 -3.16
N LEU A 74 -5.34 16.31 -1.98
CA LEU A 74 -4.71 17.45 -1.32
C LEU A 74 -3.63 18.09 -2.20
N TRP A 75 -2.78 17.27 -2.81
CA TRP A 75 -1.74 17.75 -3.71
C TRP A 75 -2.33 18.52 -4.90
N THR A 76 -3.40 18.00 -5.51
CA THR A 76 -4.07 18.66 -6.64
C THR A 76 -4.68 19.99 -6.24
N VAL A 77 -5.37 20.07 -5.09
CA VAL A 77 -5.91 21.32 -4.55
C VAL A 77 -4.80 22.32 -4.24
N PHE A 78 -3.70 21.86 -3.64
CA PHE A 78 -2.54 22.68 -3.36
C PHE A 78 -1.89 23.24 -4.65
N CYS A 79 -1.64 22.38 -5.63
CA CYS A 79 -1.10 22.78 -6.93
C CYS A 79 -2.02 23.75 -7.68
N THR A 80 -3.34 23.52 -7.67
CA THR A 80 -4.31 24.41 -8.33
C THR A 80 -4.40 25.76 -7.63
N MET A 81 -4.35 25.80 -6.29
CA MET A 81 -4.28 27.02 -5.49
C MET A 81 -3.00 27.83 -5.81
N LEU A 82 -1.85 27.15 -5.94
CA LEU A 82 -0.58 27.77 -6.36
C LEU A 82 -0.54 28.14 -7.86
N MET A 83 -1.37 27.54 -8.71
CA MET A 83 -1.43 27.85 -10.15
C MET A 83 -2.23 29.11 -10.45
N LYS A 84 -3.20 29.47 -9.60
CA LYS A 84 -3.94 30.73 -9.72
C LYS A 84 -2.97 31.87 -9.42
N ARG A 85 -2.32 32.39 -10.46
CA ARG A 85 -1.15 33.30 -10.47
C ARG A 85 -1.12 34.34 -9.33
N THR A 86 -2.25 34.93 -8.98
CA THR A 86 -2.40 35.90 -7.88
C THR A 86 -2.18 35.30 -6.48
N TRP A 87 -2.63 34.07 -6.24
CA TRP A 87 -2.47 33.36 -4.97
C TRP A 87 -1.05 32.83 -4.79
N ARG A 88 -0.39 32.45 -5.89
CA ARG A 88 1.02 32.05 -5.88
C ARG A 88 1.91 33.17 -5.34
N ASP A 89 1.74 34.36 -5.88
CA ASP A 89 2.61 35.49 -5.54
C ASP A 89 2.36 35.93 -4.08
N ALA A 90 1.11 35.90 -3.62
CA ALA A 90 0.77 36.11 -2.20
C ALA A 90 1.31 35.01 -1.27
N PHE A 91 1.28 33.75 -1.69
CA PHE A 91 1.83 32.62 -0.94
C PHE A 91 3.35 32.71 -0.82
N PHE A 92 4.07 32.99 -1.91
CA PHE A 92 5.52 33.19 -1.88
C PHE A 92 5.91 34.37 -1.00
N GLN A 93 5.20 35.50 -1.10
CA GLN A 93 5.44 36.64 -0.20
C GLN A 93 5.23 36.29 1.27
N PHE A 94 4.21 35.48 1.60
CA PHE A 94 3.97 35.04 2.96
C PHE A 94 5.10 34.12 3.49
N ILE A 95 5.57 33.20 2.64
CA ILE A 95 6.69 32.32 2.96
C ILE A 95 7.97 33.14 3.16
N ASP A 96 8.30 34.05 2.25
CA ASP A 96 9.47 34.93 2.36
C ASP A 96 9.43 35.75 3.65
N MET A 97 8.26 36.27 4.03
CA MET A 97 8.08 36.99 5.30
C MET A 97 8.35 36.11 6.53
N ILE A 98 7.89 34.85 6.52
CA ILE A 98 8.18 33.90 7.60
C ILE A 98 9.66 33.57 7.64
N TYR A 99 10.28 33.30 6.49
CA TYR A 99 11.70 32.99 6.39
C TYR A 99 12.56 34.12 6.93
N ASP A 100 12.28 35.36 6.56
CA ASP A 100 13.01 36.53 7.04
C ASP A 100 12.85 36.69 8.56
N MET A 101 11.63 36.53 9.09
CA MET A 101 11.38 36.57 10.53
C MET A 101 12.18 35.49 11.29
N ILE A 102 12.18 34.26 10.79
CA ILE A 102 12.94 33.15 11.40
C ILE A 102 14.43 33.43 11.28
N TYR A 103 14.91 33.86 10.11
CA TYR A 103 16.31 34.16 9.86
C TYR A 103 16.82 35.25 10.82
N VAL A 104 16.07 36.34 10.99
CA VAL A 104 16.41 37.41 11.94
C VAL A 104 16.40 36.89 13.38
N GLN A 105 15.39 36.11 13.80
CA GLN A 105 15.36 35.54 15.15
C GLN A 105 16.54 34.60 15.40
N VAL A 106 16.88 33.77 14.42
CA VAL A 106 18.05 32.89 14.46
C VAL A 106 19.30 33.76 14.55
N ALA A 107 19.55 34.66 13.60
CA ALA A 107 20.74 35.52 13.57
C ALA A 107 20.93 36.31 14.88
N VAL A 108 19.87 36.90 15.44
CA VAL A 108 19.92 37.63 16.72
C VAL A 108 20.22 36.69 17.89
N ARG A 109 19.57 35.52 17.96
CA ARG A 109 19.86 34.53 19.00
C ARG A 109 21.29 34.02 18.90
N TRP A 110 21.79 33.78 17.69
CA TRP A 110 23.17 33.38 17.45
C TRP A 110 24.15 34.47 17.85
N ALA A 111 23.92 35.73 17.49
CA ALA A 111 24.76 36.86 17.90
C ALA A 111 24.81 37.01 19.42
N HIS A 112 23.66 36.94 20.09
CA HIS A 112 23.57 37.01 21.56
C HIS A 112 24.27 35.82 22.25
N MET A 113 24.20 34.64 21.66
CA MET A 113 24.91 33.46 22.17
C MET A 113 26.42 33.62 22.03
N MET A 114 26.90 34.13 20.90
CA MET A 114 28.32 34.39 20.63
C MET A 114 28.89 35.47 21.56
N GLU A 115 28.14 36.54 21.83
CA GLU A 115 28.52 37.58 22.80
C GLU A 115 28.74 36.98 24.21
N LYS A 116 27.79 36.15 24.67
CA LYS A 116 27.93 35.44 25.96
C LYS A 116 29.09 34.44 26.01
N THR A 117 29.53 33.91 24.87
CA THR A 117 30.70 33.02 24.82
C THR A 117 32.00 33.81 24.83
N GLN A 118 32.01 35.06 24.32
CA GLN A 118 33.15 35.95 24.36
C GLN A 118 33.39 36.53 25.78
N ASP A 119 32.31 36.84 26.52
CA ASP A 119 32.39 37.36 27.90
C ASP A 119 32.75 36.29 28.95
N GLY A 120 32.71 35.01 28.57
CA GLY A 120 33.06 33.86 29.42
C GLY A 120 34.41 33.21 29.10
N ALA A 121 35.19 33.76 28.15
CA ALA A 121 36.52 33.26 27.81
C ALA A 121 37.58 33.82 28.80
N PRO A 122 38.44 32.98 29.41
CA PRO A 122 39.44 33.37 30.40
C PRO A 122 40.59 34.23 29.83
#